data_AF-A0A285UYN9-F1
#
_entry.id   AF-A0A285UYN9-F1
#
_cell.length_a   1.000
_cell.length_b   1.000
_cell.length_c   1.000
_cell.angle_alpha   90.00
_cell.angle_beta   90.00
_cell.angle_gamma   90.00
#
_symmetry.space_group_name_H-M   'P 1'
#
loop_
_entity.id
_entity.type
_entity.pdbx_description
1 polymer ?
#
loop_
_entity_poly.entity_id
_entity_poly.type
_entity_poly.pdbx_seq_one_letter_code
_entity_poly.pdbx_strand_id
1 'polypeptide(L)'
;MLTMLMAGRAAEKLVLKRVSSGCGGADDSDPARATRFAFDMERILGFSTEHPLLYRRHRDLGVVLDHEPELAARVHVRLEAALDRAAAILRRRRPSFHALAKALFVAQAMDEKSAWQILADGDPAP
;
A
#
# COMPACT_ATOMS: atom_id res chain seq x y z
N MET A 1 -0.06 -7.89 1.66
CA MET A 1 -1.25 -7.01 1.66
C MET A 1 -0.86 -5.53 1.80
N LEU A 2 -0.29 -5.05 2.92
CA LEU A 2 0.06 -3.62 3.09
C LEU A 2 0.85 -3.02 1.92
N THR A 3 1.91 -3.69 1.47
CA THR A 3 2.72 -3.23 0.33
C THR A 3 1.90 -3.04 -0.94
N MET A 4 0.89 -3.88 -1.18
CA MET A 4 0.01 -3.77 -2.34
C MET A 4 -0.92 -2.56 -2.22
N LEU A 5 -1.53 -2.36 -1.03
CA LEU A 5 -2.37 -1.19 -0.77
C LEU A 5 -1.58 0.12 -0.88
N MET A 6 -0.31 0.13 -0.47
CA MET A 6 0.56 1.30 -0.60
C MET A 6 1.17 1.46 -2.01
N ALA A 7 0.93 0.52 -2.94
CA ALA A 7 1.58 0.54 -4.26
C ALA A 7 1.12 1.72 -5.12
N GLY A 8 -0.17 2.09 -5.09
CA GLY A 8 -0.68 3.26 -5.79
C GLY A 8 0.00 4.54 -5.31
N ARG A 9 0.10 4.71 -3.99
CA ARG A 9 0.80 5.83 -3.36
C ARG A 9 2.29 5.88 -3.71
N ALA A 10 2.96 4.73 -3.73
CA ALA A 10 4.35 4.63 -4.14
C ALA A 10 4.53 5.01 -5.62
N ALA A 11 3.64 4.54 -6.50
CA ALA A 11 3.64 4.86 -7.92
C ALA A 11 3.48 6.36 -8.17
N GLU A 12 2.53 7.03 -7.50
CA GLU A 12 2.37 8.49 -7.56
C GLU A 12 3.66 9.21 -7.17
N LYS A 13 4.27 8.86 -6.02
CA LYS A 13 5.50 9.50 -5.55
C LYS A 13 6.66 9.31 -6.54
N LEU A 14 6.74 8.16 -7.19
CA LEU A 14 7.78 7.85 -8.18
C LEU A 14 7.59 8.57 -9.52
N VAL A 15 6.35 8.66 -10.01
CA VAL A 15 6.05 9.20 -11.35
C VAL A 15 5.77 10.69 -11.31
N LEU A 16 4.90 11.13 -10.38
CA LEU A 16 4.43 12.51 -10.30
C LEU A 16 5.34 13.40 -9.43
N LYS A 17 6.28 12.80 -8.67
CA LYS A 17 7.14 13.46 -7.66
C LYS A 17 6.36 14.24 -6.60
N ARG A 18 5.04 14.06 -6.57
CA ARG A 18 4.09 14.67 -5.66
C ARG A 18 3.06 13.64 -5.28
N VAL A 19 2.56 13.83 -4.08
CA VAL A 19 1.41 13.14 -3.54
C VAL A 19 0.15 13.70 -4.19
N SER A 20 -0.71 12.84 -4.74
CA SER A 20 -2.04 13.22 -5.24
C SER A 20 -3.13 12.74 -4.27
N SER A 21 -4.35 13.23 -4.45
CA SER A 21 -5.56 12.69 -3.81
C SER A 21 -6.13 11.49 -4.56
N GLY A 22 -5.53 11.09 -5.69
CA GLY A 22 -6.03 10.04 -6.58
C GLY A 22 -6.20 8.66 -5.93
N CYS A 23 -5.42 8.36 -4.89
CA CYS A 23 -5.54 7.11 -4.12
C CYS A 23 -6.30 7.25 -2.79
N GLY A 24 -6.84 8.43 -2.44
CA GLY A 24 -7.40 8.71 -1.11
C GLY A 24 -8.77 9.39 -1.15
N GLY A 25 -9.36 9.59 0.03
CA GLY A 25 -10.57 10.42 0.21
C GLY A 25 -11.88 9.66 0.42
N ALA A 26 -11.91 8.35 0.18
CA ALA A 26 -13.05 7.49 0.52
C ALA A 26 -12.70 6.56 1.70
N ASP A 27 -13.71 6.13 2.45
CA ASP A 27 -13.54 5.23 3.61
C ASP A 27 -13.03 3.83 3.23
N ASP A 28 -13.19 3.45 1.96
CA ASP A 28 -12.67 2.22 1.37
C ASP A 28 -11.41 2.45 0.51
N SER A 29 -10.84 3.65 0.54
CA SER A 29 -9.60 3.96 -0.18
C SER A 29 -8.42 3.11 0.30
N ASP A 30 -7.43 2.94 -0.57
CA ASP A 30 -6.25 2.12 -0.25
C ASP A 30 -5.53 2.56 1.04
N PRO A 31 -5.32 3.87 1.32
CA PRO A 31 -4.80 4.33 2.61
C PRO A 31 -5.71 3.97 3.78
N ALA A 32 -7.04 4.11 3.67
CA ALA A 32 -7.97 3.75 4.74
C ALA A 32 -7.91 2.25 5.06
N ARG A 33 -7.92 1.41 4.01
CA ARG A 33 -7.76 -0.05 4.11
C ARG A 33 -6.39 -0.44 4.68
N ALA A 34 -5.33 0.25 4.27
CA ALA A 34 -3.98 0.00 4.77
C ALA A 34 -3.87 0.35 6.26
N THR A 35 -4.41 1.50 6.68
CA THR A 35 -4.44 1.93 8.08
C THR A 35 -5.21 0.92 8.94
N ARG A 36 -6.38 0.48 8.49
CA ARG A 36 -7.16 -0.54 9.20
C ARG A 36 -6.39 -1.86 9.33
N PHE A 37 -5.77 -2.33 8.25
CA PHE A 37 -5.00 -3.56 8.30
C PHE A 37 -3.78 -3.43 9.23
N ALA A 38 -3.04 -2.32 9.17
CA ALA A 38 -1.90 -2.06 10.06
C ALA A 38 -2.32 -1.95 11.55
N PHE A 39 -3.49 -1.38 11.83
CA PHE A 39 -4.09 -1.38 13.16
C PHE A 39 -4.43 -2.78 13.64
N ASP A 40 -5.06 -3.60 12.79
CA ASP A 40 -5.38 -4.99 13.12
C ASP A 40 -4.09 -5.80 13.40
N MET A 41 -2.99 -5.52 12.68
CA MET A 41 -1.68 -6.12 12.97
C MET A 41 -1.21 -5.83 14.40
N GLU A 42 -1.45 -4.63 14.92
CA GLU A 42 -1.05 -4.22 16.27
C GLU A 42 -1.99 -4.70 17.38
N ARG A 43 -3.27 -4.94 17.08
CA ARG A 43 -4.30 -5.14 18.12
C ARG A 43 -5.02 -6.48 18.07
N ILE A 44 -5.05 -7.13 16.91
CA ILE A 44 -5.93 -8.28 16.64
C ILE A 44 -5.12 -9.50 16.19
N LEU A 45 -4.13 -9.30 15.31
CA LEU A 45 -3.39 -10.37 14.66
C LEU A 45 -2.14 -10.81 15.44
N GLY A 46 -1.78 -10.07 16.49
CA GLY A 46 -0.66 -10.39 17.37
C GLY A 46 0.73 -10.13 16.79
N PHE A 47 0.86 -9.20 15.84
CA PHE A 47 2.16 -8.79 15.30
C PHE A 47 2.80 -7.62 16.07
N SER A 48 2.12 -7.09 17.08
CA SER A 48 2.66 -6.02 17.90
C SER A 48 3.83 -6.50 18.76
N THR A 49 4.78 -5.62 19.01
CA THR A 49 5.80 -5.83 20.04
C THR A 49 5.25 -5.65 21.44
N GLU A 50 4.08 -4.98 21.58
CA GLU A 50 3.43 -4.72 22.86
C GLU A 50 2.15 -5.54 23.01
N HIS A 51 2.11 -6.34 24.08
CA HIS A 51 0.98 -7.22 24.38
C HIS A 51 0.48 -8.02 23.16
N PRO A 52 1.36 -8.75 22.43
CA PRO A 52 1.02 -9.45 21.18
C PRO A 52 -0.12 -10.47 21.32
N LEU A 53 -0.35 -10.98 22.53
CA LEU A 53 -1.34 -12.02 22.77
C LEU A 53 -2.73 -11.47 23.13
N LEU A 54 -2.86 -10.15 23.37
CA LEU A 54 -4.15 -9.55 23.70
C LEU A 54 -4.97 -9.26 22.44
N TYR A 55 -6.14 -9.89 22.33
CA TYR A 55 -7.14 -9.55 21.33
C TYR A 55 -7.90 -8.28 21.74
N ARG A 56 -7.69 -7.18 21.03
CA ARG A 56 -8.23 -5.86 21.39
C ARG A 56 -8.98 -5.20 20.24
N ARG A 57 -10.10 -5.81 19.82
CA ARG A 57 -10.97 -5.29 18.76
C ARG A 57 -11.63 -3.96 19.20
N HIS A 58 -11.68 -2.99 18.29
CA HIS A 58 -12.40 -1.73 18.49
C HIS A 58 -13.34 -1.44 17.32
N ARG A 59 -14.48 -0.77 17.58
CA ARG A 59 -15.44 -0.38 16.52
C ARG A 59 -14.99 0.86 15.75
N ASP A 60 -14.45 1.82 16.46
CA ASP A 60 -13.91 3.06 15.92
C ASP A 60 -12.39 3.05 16.06
N LEU A 61 -11.69 3.07 14.92
CA LEU A 61 -10.23 3.09 14.87
C LEU A 61 -9.69 4.50 15.10
N GLY A 62 -10.40 5.55 14.63
CA GLY A 62 -9.94 6.93 14.72
C GLY A 62 -9.82 7.36 16.18
N VAL A 63 -10.87 7.11 16.97
CA VAL A 63 -10.88 7.39 18.41
C VAL A 63 -9.73 6.71 19.14
N VAL A 64 -9.38 5.47 18.78
CA VAL A 64 -8.26 4.76 19.43
C VAL A 64 -6.93 5.40 19.08
N LEU A 65 -6.71 5.73 17.81
CA LEU A 65 -5.45 6.33 17.37
C LEU A 65 -5.27 7.74 17.95
N ASP A 66 -6.36 8.49 18.16
CA ASP A 66 -6.32 9.81 18.80
C ASP A 66 -5.93 9.74 20.29
N HIS A 67 -6.30 8.66 20.98
CA HIS A 67 -6.02 8.47 22.41
C HIS A 67 -4.76 7.65 22.72
N GLU A 68 -4.29 6.82 21.78
CA GLU A 68 -3.09 5.97 21.93
C GLU A 68 -1.98 6.43 20.95
N PRO A 69 -1.24 7.51 21.24
CA PRO A 69 -0.26 8.07 20.30
C PRO A 69 0.89 7.11 19.95
N GLU A 70 1.28 6.25 20.89
CA GLU A 70 2.31 5.23 20.65
C GLU A 70 1.82 4.15 19.67
N LEU A 71 0.55 3.76 19.76
CA LEU A 71 -0.07 2.86 18.79
C LEU A 71 -0.16 3.51 17.41
N ALA A 72 -0.55 4.78 17.34
CA ALA A 72 -0.58 5.54 16.10
C ALA A 72 0.81 5.59 15.43
N ALA A 73 1.86 5.82 16.22
CA ALA A 73 3.24 5.79 15.72
C ALA A 73 3.62 4.41 15.16
N ARG A 74 3.30 3.31 15.84
CA ARG A 74 3.59 1.95 15.35
C ARG A 74 2.82 1.61 14.08
N VAL A 75 1.53 1.97 14.01
CA VAL A 75 0.73 1.83 12.80
C VAL A 75 1.37 2.61 11.65
N HIS A 76 1.78 3.85 11.89
CA HIS A 76 2.44 4.69 10.89
C HIS A 76 3.74 4.06 10.36
N VAL A 77 4.61 3.58 11.26
CA VAL A 77 5.87 2.91 10.88
C VAL A 77 5.62 1.71 9.96
N ARG A 78 4.56 0.93 10.18
CA ARG A 78 4.19 -0.18 9.28
C ARG A 78 3.78 0.31 7.89
N LEU A 79 3.03 1.42 7.81
CA LEU A 79 2.62 2.02 6.55
C LEU A 79 3.82 2.57 5.78
N GLU A 80 4.76 3.24 6.47
CA GLU A 80 6.01 3.73 5.88
C GLU A 80 6.86 2.58 5.34
N ALA A 81 7.08 1.54 6.13
CA ALA A 81 7.81 0.35 5.69
C ALA A 81 7.16 -0.33 4.47
N ALA A 82 5.83 -0.37 4.43
CA ALA A 82 5.08 -0.91 3.30
C ALA A 82 5.20 -0.03 2.04
N LEU A 83 5.16 1.29 2.20
CA LEU A 83 5.34 2.27 1.13
C LEU A 83 6.75 2.17 0.54
N ASP A 84 7.78 2.11 1.38
CA ASP A 84 9.17 1.98 0.94
C ASP A 84 9.41 0.66 0.22
N ARG A 85 8.86 -0.44 0.73
CA ARG A 85 8.91 -1.74 0.04
C ARG A 85 8.23 -1.69 -1.32
N ALA A 86 7.07 -1.04 -1.42
CA ALA A 86 6.36 -0.88 -2.69
C ALA A 86 7.19 -0.05 -3.68
N ALA A 87 7.77 1.05 -3.21
CA ALA A 87 8.65 1.89 -4.02
C ALA A 87 9.89 1.12 -4.51
N ALA A 88 10.49 0.28 -3.66
CA ALA A 88 11.63 -0.56 -4.04
C ALA A 88 11.26 -1.56 -5.16
N ILE A 89 10.10 -2.23 -5.05
CA ILE A 89 9.59 -3.14 -6.08
C ILE A 89 9.37 -2.40 -7.40
N LEU A 90 8.68 -1.25 -7.36
CA LEU A 90 8.39 -0.44 -8.56
C LEU A 90 9.67 0.10 -9.21
N ARG A 91 10.68 0.50 -8.42
CA ARG A 91 12.00 0.92 -8.94
C ARG A 91 12.75 -0.22 -9.60
N ARG A 92 12.74 -1.42 -9.00
CA ARG A 92 13.40 -2.60 -9.58
C ARG A 92 12.74 -3.02 -10.90
N ARG A 93 11.41 -2.93 -10.98
CA ARG A 93 10.60 -3.29 -12.15
C ARG A 93 10.22 -2.08 -13.01
N ARG A 94 11.08 -1.05 -13.02
CA ARG A 94 10.78 0.23 -13.68
C ARG A 94 10.43 0.10 -15.18
N PRO A 95 11.10 -0.76 -15.98
CA PRO A 95 10.72 -0.98 -17.38
C PRO A 95 9.29 -1.49 -17.52
N SER A 96 8.93 -2.60 -16.85
CA SER A 96 7.59 -3.19 -16.90
C SER A 96 6.53 -2.24 -16.34
N PHE A 97 6.85 -1.55 -15.24
CA PHE A 97 5.95 -0.56 -14.64
C PHE A 97 5.60 0.57 -15.61
N HIS A 98 6.59 1.17 -16.28
CA HIS A 98 6.34 2.21 -17.27
C HIS A 98 5.61 1.69 -18.51
N ALA A 99 5.95 0.49 -18.98
CA ALA A 99 5.26 -0.13 -20.11
C ALA A 99 3.77 -0.35 -19.79
N LEU A 100 3.47 -0.88 -18.60
CA LEU A 100 2.11 -1.09 -18.13
C LEU A 100 1.34 0.23 -18.00
N ALA A 101 1.95 1.24 -17.36
CA ALA A 101 1.34 2.55 -17.21
C ALA A 101 1.04 3.22 -18.57
N LYS A 102 1.96 3.14 -19.52
CA LYS A 102 1.79 3.69 -20.88
C LYS A 102 0.68 2.97 -21.63
N ALA A 103 0.68 1.64 -21.62
CA ALA A 103 -0.34 0.84 -22.30
C ALA A 103 -1.74 1.09 -21.70
N LEU A 104 -1.85 1.13 -20.37
CA LEU A 104 -3.12 1.40 -19.68
C LEU A 104 -3.61 2.83 -19.94
N PHE A 105 -2.71 3.81 -20.01
CA PHE A 105 -3.08 5.18 -20.35
C PHE A 105 -3.68 5.30 -21.76
N VAL A 106 -3.18 4.53 -22.74
CA VAL A 106 -3.74 4.52 -24.10
C VAL A 106 -5.03 3.72 -24.16
N ALA A 107 -5.06 2.53 -23.55
CA ALA A 107 -6.18 1.60 -23.66
C ALA A 107 -7.38 1.96 -22.74
N GLN A 108 -7.17 2.78 -21.70
CA GLN A 108 -8.12 3.17 -20.65
C GLN A 108 -8.63 2.02 -19.76
N ALA A 109 -8.61 0.80 -20.26
CA ALA A 109 -8.85 -0.44 -19.53
C ALA A 109 -7.90 -1.53 -20.07
N MET A 110 -7.62 -2.51 -19.24
CA MET A 110 -6.73 -3.62 -19.59
C MET A 110 -7.24 -4.88 -18.92
N ASP A 111 -7.35 -5.97 -19.66
CA ASP A 111 -7.66 -7.27 -19.10
C ASP A 111 -6.41 -7.94 -18.50
N GLU A 112 -6.63 -9.03 -17.78
CA GLU A 112 -5.56 -9.78 -17.13
C GLU A 112 -4.51 -10.26 -18.14
N LYS A 113 -4.92 -10.79 -19.30
CA LYS A 113 -4.01 -11.34 -20.30
C LYS A 113 -3.06 -10.28 -20.86
N SER A 114 -3.58 -9.10 -21.18
CA SER A 114 -2.78 -7.98 -21.71
C SER A 114 -1.80 -7.46 -20.66
N ALA A 115 -2.22 -7.39 -19.40
CA ALA A 115 -1.34 -7.00 -18.30
C ALA A 115 -0.20 -8.00 -18.11
N TRP A 116 -0.49 -9.31 -18.15
CA TRP A 116 0.53 -10.35 -18.02
C TRP A 116 1.55 -10.34 -19.15
N GLN A 117 1.13 -10.10 -20.39
CA GLN A 117 2.05 -10.01 -21.53
C GLN A 117 3.09 -8.91 -21.30
N ILE A 118 2.65 -7.72 -20.90
CA ILE A 118 3.56 -6.59 -20.63
C ILE A 118 4.51 -6.88 -19.46
N LEU A 119 4.01 -7.55 -18.41
CA LEU A 119 4.81 -7.90 -17.25
C LEU A 119 5.87 -8.96 -17.57
N ALA A 120 5.54 -9.95 -18.43
CA ALA A 120 6.45 -11.01 -18.86
C ALA A 120 7.58 -10.48 -19.76
N ASP A 121 7.28 -9.52 -20.65
CA ASP A 121 8.25 -8.96 -21.59
C ASP A 121 9.27 -8.02 -20.92
N GLY A 122 8.92 -7.45 -19.76
CA GLY A 122 9.74 -6.44 -19.08
C GLY A 122 10.62 -6.93 -17.93
N ASP A 123 10.50 -8.21 -17.53
CA ASP A 123 11.28 -8.74 -16.40
C ASP A 123 12.72 -9.08 -16.82
N PRO A 124 13.75 -8.55 -16.13
CA PRO A 124 15.10 -9.07 -16.30
C PRO A 124 15.11 -10.54 -15.89
N ALA A 125 15.82 -11.38 -16.66
CA ALA A 125 16.01 -12.80 -16.35
C ALA A 125 16.41 -13.01 -14.87
N PRO A 126 15.98 -14.13 -14.25
CA PRO A 126 16.14 -14.38 -12.81
C PRO A 126 17.57 -14.24 -12.30
#